data_AF-A0A1J4MB25-F1
#
_entry.id   AF-A0A1J4MB25-F1
#
_cell.length_a   1.000
_cell.length_b   1.000
_cell.length_c   1.000
_cell.angle_alpha   90.00
_cell.angle_beta   90.00
_cell.angle_gamma   90.00
#
_symmetry.space_group_name_H-M   'P 1'
#
loop_
_entity.id
_entity.type
_entity.pdbx_description
1 polymer ?
#
loop_
_entity_poly.entity_id
_entity_poly.type
_entity_poly.pdbx_seq_one_letter_code
_entity_poly.pdbx_strand_id
1 'polypeptide(L)'
;MLRLVYLFISIYSLIHFNSGTSTSIHGKSFLTLQSSIFPPRKTNRPVNLSLEEKHRLCLAELSTARSSLSNSIEQHESCTNALVKLQSDHSLKGSVCDGLKGDYDKYCKGRHKSPSFDKELCRKMWNNFLACLAEKRQLAREVSQQSKICDKTDDQVRKDTDSYQRIEEKCSKMEHSIYNSRHQTELSVIQDDAILEKPTTSITRNDISALNSAVQRAQVELKQCIDELAKLSERLAEKNEQISDLSEKISQFEVKKVGKKGIFGKKVLDESISSQISELNSRLSELNTHEKGLKKLLLSQEKECRVLETKLEVATERLSLAKSSTSTSHGTRGSTGCFGRFTRFVLRTCRRVANRFTRNVDKDCNNMRRTRSRTSETQF
;
A
#
# COMPACT_ATOMS: atom_id res chain seq x y z
N MET A 1 -18.83 42.19 33.08
CA MET A 1 -18.28 43.09 32.04
C MET A 1 -17.15 42.44 31.23
N LEU A 2 -16.05 41.93 31.82
CA LEU A 2 -14.94 41.33 31.04
C LEU A 2 -15.29 40.10 30.17
N ARG A 3 -16.28 39.28 30.57
CA ARG A 3 -16.69 38.09 29.77
C ARG A 3 -17.46 38.42 28.49
N LEU A 4 -18.11 39.59 28.43
CA LEU A 4 -18.84 40.03 27.22
C LEU A 4 -17.88 40.64 26.19
N VAL A 5 -16.80 41.29 26.63
CA VAL A 5 -15.77 41.84 25.74
C VAL A 5 -15.01 40.72 25.03
N TYR A 6 -14.73 39.60 25.70
CA TYR A 6 -14.04 38.46 25.10
C TYR A 6 -14.89 37.77 24.02
N LEU A 7 -16.21 37.67 24.23
CA LEU A 7 -17.13 37.11 23.24
C LEU A 7 -17.24 38.01 22.00
N PHE A 8 -17.24 39.34 22.18
CA PHE A 8 -17.24 40.27 21.05
C PHE A 8 -15.95 40.22 20.23
N ILE A 9 -14.79 40.09 20.89
CA ILE A 9 -13.50 39.96 20.19
C ILE A 9 -13.43 38.63 19.43
N SER A 10 -13.89 37.52 20.02
CA SER A 10 -13.90 36.22 19.33
C SER A 10 -14.88 36.17 18.15
N ILE A 11 -16.03 36.83 18.24
CA ILE A 11 -16.98 36.94 17.11
C ILE A 11 -16.40 37.83 16.00
N TYR A 12 -15.72 38.94 16.36
CA TYR A 12 -15.09 39.83 15.39
C TYR A 12 -13.94 39.13 14.63
N SER A 13 -13.14 38.31 15.31
CA SER A 13 -12.09 37.50 14.67
C SER A 13 -12.67 36.40 13.76
N LEU A 14 -13.82 35.81 14.10
CA LEU A 14 -14.49 34.79 13.28
C LEU A 14 -15.15 35.39 12.03
N ILE A 15 -15.63 36.63 12.09
CA ILE A 15 -16.23 37.31 10.93
C ILE A 15 -15.15 37.76 9.94
N HIS A 16 -14.00 38.23 10.43
CA HIS A 16 -12.89 38.66 9.55
C HIS A 16 -12.07 37.51 8.95
N PHE A 17 -12.05 36.33 9.56
CA PHE A 17 -11.41 35.15 8.96
C PHE A 17 -12.25 34.51 7.84
N ASN A 18 -13.54 34.85 7.76
CA ASN A 18 -14.49 34.22 6.83
C ASN A 18 -14.88 35.10 5.62
N SER A 19 -14.37 36.34 5.55
CA SER A 19 -14.63 37.25 4.43
C SER A 19 -13.57 37.18 3.31
N GLY A 20 -12.69 36.16 3.33
CA GLY A 20 -11.53 36.06 2.44
C GLY A 20 -11.67 35.15 1.22
N THR A 21 -12.80 34.48 0.98
CA THR A 21 -12.94 33.58 -0.18
C THR A 21 -14.36 33.53 -0.74
N SER A 22 -14.62 34.40 -1.71
CA SER A 22 -15.57 34.23 -2.83
C SER A 22 -14.69 34.39 -4.06
N THR A 23 -14.45 33.39 -4.90
CA THR A 23 -15.31 32.72 -5.90
C THR A 23 -14.56 31.43 -6.32
N SER A 24 -15.11 30.28 -6.72
CA SER A 24 -16.32 29.97 -7.47
C SER A 24 -16.75 28.51 -7.23
N ILE A 25 -18.02 28.28 -7.51
CA ILE A 25 -18.83 27.10 -7.24
C ILE A 25 -18.75 26.10 -8.40
N HIS A 26 -18.56 24.82 -8.08
CA HIS A 26 -19.15 23.60 -8.69
C HIS A 26 -18.72 22.42 -7.78
N GLY A 27 -19.52 21.60 -7.10
CA GLY A 27 -20.96 21.36 -7.10
C GLY A 27 -21.18 19.84 -7.04
N LYS A 28 -21.63 19.33 -5.87
CA LYS A 28 -22.14 17.96 -5.54
C LYS A 28 -21.06 16.91 -5.17
N SER A 29 -21.11 16.14 -4.08
CA SER A 29 -22.06 15.98 -2.96
C SER A 29 -21.32 15.34 -1.78
N PHE A 30 -21.28 16.01 -0.63
CA PHE A 30 -20.95 15.40 0.66
C PHE A 30 -22.27 15.07 1.36
N LEU A 31 -22.64 13.79 1.43
CA LEU A 31 -23.60 13.29 2.39
C LEU A 31 -22.83 12.73 3.58
N THR A 32 -22.82 13.54 4.63
CA THR A 32 -22.56 13.14 6.02
C THR A 32 -23.46 11.98 6.43
N LEU A 33 -22.86 10.85 6.76
CA LEU A 33 -23.40 9.94 7.78
C LEU A 33 -22.64 10.21 9.07
N GLN A 34 -23.32 10.89 9.99
CA GLN A 34 -22.97 10.93 11.39
C GLN A 34 -22.94 9.50 11.94
N SER A 35 -21.80 9.08 12.47
CA SER A 35 -21.76 8.11 13.56
C SER A 35 -20.80 8.64 14.61
N SER A 36 -21.40 9.13 15.68
CA SER A 36 -20.76 9.51 16.93
C SER A 36 -19.94 8.36 17.49
N ILE A 37 -18.62 8.54 17.60
CA ILE A 37 -17.80 7.77 18.53
C ILE A 37 -17.03 8.79 19.37
N PHE A 38 -17.46 8.92 20.62
CA PHE A 38 -16.77 9.65 21.67
C PHE A 38 -15.30 9.20 21.76
N PRO A 39 -14.35 10.11 22.02
CA PRO A 39 -12.99 9.69 22.36
C PRO A 39 -13.03 9.06 23.75
N PRO A 40 -12.57 7.82 23.96
CA PRO A 40 -12.42 7.33 25.32
C PRO A 40 -11.26 8.08 25.97
N ARG A 41 -11.54 8.62 27.16
CA ARG A 41 -10.54 9.07 28.12
C ARG A 41 -9.40 8.04 28.20
N LYS A 42 -8.16 8.55 28.23
CA LYS A 42 -6.95 7.79 28.57
C LYS A 42 -7.16 6.98 29.84
N THR A 43 -7.53 5.72 29.70
CA THR A 43 -7.42 4.72 30.75
C THR A 43 -6.24 3.83 30.40
N ASN A 44 -5.13 4.00 31.13
CA ASN A 44 -3.95 3.12 31.09
C ASN A 44 -4.29 1.75 31.70
N ARG A 45 -5.22 1.02 31.08
CA ARG A 45 -5.48 -0.39 31.38
C ARG A 45 -5.05 -1.17 30.14
N PRO A 46 -4.12 -2.13 30.23
CA PRO A 46 -3.76 -2.96 29.10
C PRO A 46 -4.99 -3.80 28.75
N VAL A 47 -5.77 -3.33 27.79
CA VAL A 47 -6.81 -4.14 27.17
C VAL A 47 -6.05 -5.25 26.45
N ASN A 48 -6.19 -6.48 26.92
CA ASN A 48 -5.69 -7.66 26.23
C ASN A 48 -6.51 -7.84 24.94
N LEU A 49 -6.18 -7.02 23.93
CA LEU A 49 -6.75 -7.11 22.59
C LEU A 49 -6.32 -8.43 21.97
N SER A 50 -7.29 -9.11 21.36
CA SER A 50 -7.01 -10.30 20.54
C SER A 50 -6.07 -9.95 19.39
N LEU A 51 -5.36 -10.94 18.85
CA LEU A 51 -4.43 -10.73 17.74
C LEU A 51 -5.15 -10.14 16.51
N GLU A 52 -6.40 -10.54 16.28
CA GLU A 52 -7.24 -10.04 15.18
C GLU A 52 -7.68 -8.58 15.38
N GLU A 53 -8.03 -8.18 16.61
CA GLU A 53 -8.31 -6.77 16.92
C GLU A 53 -7.05 -5.91 16.78
N LYS A 54 -5.89 -6.42 17.18
CA LYS A 54 -4.59 -5.74 16.96
C LYS A 54 -4.29 -5.58 15.47
N HIS A 55 -4.61 -6.58 14.65
CA HIS A 55 -4.45 -6.49 13.20
C HIS A 55 -5.43 -5.47 12.58
N ARG A 56 -6.70 -5.44 13.00
CA ARG A 56 -7.65 -4.39 12.55
C ARG A 56 -7.19 -2.99 12.92
N LEU A 57 -6.66 -2.80 14.13
CA LEU A 57 -6.05 -1.54 14.54
C LEU A 57 -4.82 -1.21 13.67
N CYS A 58 -3.99 -2.20 13.35
CA CYS A 58 -2.85 -2.02 12.44
C CYS A 58 -3.28 -1.58 11.04
N LEU A 59 -4.34 -2.18 10.48
CA LEU A 59 -4.88 -1.76 9.17
C LEU A 59 -5.42 -0.31 9.20
N ALA A 60 -6.02 0.11 10.31
CA ALA A 60 -6.43 1.50 10.50
C ALA A 60 -5.24 2.46 10.66
N GLU A 61 -4.18 2.04 11.35
CA GLU A 61 -2.92 2.78 11.41
C GLU A 61 -2.25 2.86 10.04
N LEU A 62 -2.27 1.77 9.26
CA LEU A 62 -1.73 1.68 7.90
C LEU A 62 -2.49 2.60 6.95
N SER A 63 -3.83 2.64 7.03
CA SER A 63 -4.63 3.57 6.22
C SER A 63 -4.35 5.02 6.58
N THR A 64 -4.18 5.32 7.87
CA THR A 64 -3.80 6.67 8.35
C THR A 64 -2.39 7.06 7.86
N ALA A 65 -1.43 6.13 7.95
CA ALA A 65 -0.07 6.33 7.46
C ALA A 65 -0.06 6.54 5.94
N ARG A 66 -0.88 5.79 5.19
CA ARG A 66 -1.06 5.96 3.74
C ARG A 66 -1.61 7.35 3.40
N SER A 67 -2.62 7.83 4.11
CA SER A 67 -3.15 9.18 3.93
C SER A 67 -2.10 10.26 4.26
N SER A 68 -1.35 10.10 5.35
CA SER A 68 -0.25 11.01 5.71
C SER A 68 0.81 11.08 4.62
N LEU A 69 1.26 9.92 4.13
CA LEU A 69 2.25 9.84 3.06
C LEU A 69 1.72 10.48 1.76
N SER A 70 0.46 10.23 1.40
CA SER A 70 -0.18 10.86 0.24
C SER A 70 -0.16 12.39 0.35
N ASN A 71 -0.54 12.93 1.50
CA ASN A 71 -0.53 14.38 1.73
C ASN A 71 0.89 14.96 1.66
N SER A 72 1.89 14.28 2.21
CA SER A 72 3.29 14.71 2.16
C SER A 72 3.84 14.71 0.72
N ILE A 73 3.45 13.72 -0.10
CA ILE A 73 3.79 13.66 -1.53
C ILE A 73 3.15 14.84 -2.27
N GLU A 74 1.85 15.09 -2.08
CA GLU A 74 1.16 16.22 -2.73
C GLU A 74 1.78 17.58 -2.36
N GLN A 75 2.17 17.76 -1.09
CA GLN A 75 2.88 18.97 -0.65
C GLN A 75 4.25 19.10 -1.31
N HIS A 76 4.98 18.00 -1.46
CA HIS A 76 6.27 18.00 -2.14
C HIS A 76 6.13 18.29 -3.63
N GLU A 77 5.13 17.72 -4.32
CA GLU A 77 4.81 18.03 -5.73
C GLU A 77 4.42 19.50 -5.92
N SER A 78 3.62 20.06 -5.02
CA SER A 78 3.28 21.49 -5.04
C SER A 78 4.53 22.36 -4.88
N CYS A 79 5.43 21.99 -3.95
CA CYS A 79 6.68 22.70 -3.72
C CYS A 79 7.62 22.68 -4.92
N THR A 80 7.83 21.49 -5.51
CA THR A 80 8.70 21.31 -6.69
C THR A 80 8.17 22.06 -7.90
N ASN A 81 6.86 22.04 -8.14
CA ASN A 81 6.24 22.86 -9.20
C ASN A 81 6.50 24.37 -9.00
N ALA A 82 6.41 24.86 -7.76
CA ALA A 82 6.74 26.26 -7.45
C ALA A 82 8.23 26.57 -7.64
N LEU A 83 9.12 25.63 -7.27
CA LEU A 83 10.57 25.77 -7.47
C LEU A 83 10.94 25.83 -8.95
N VAL A 84 10.39 24.95 -9.78
CA VAL A 84 10.63 24.94 -11.24
C VAL A 84 10.19 26.26 -11.86
N LYS A 85 9.03 26.79 -11.44
CA LYS A 85 8.57 28.10 -11.91
C LYS A 85 9.55 29.23 -11.54
N LEU A 86 9.99 29.29 -10.28
CA LEU A 86 10.96 30.29 -9.83
C LEU A 86 12.32 30.16 -10.52
N GLN A 87 12.78 28.93 -10.80
CA GLN A 87 14.01 28.67 -11.55
C GLN A 87 13.88 29.15 -13.00
N SER A 88 12.73 28.94 -13.63
CA SER A 88 12.41 29.48 -14.96
C SER A 88 12.46 31.01 -14.98
N ASP A 89 11.80 31.65 -14.01
CA ASP A 89 11.78 33.12 -13.88
C ASP A 89 13.19 33.68 -13.63
N HIS A 90 13.99 33.02 -12.79
CA HIS A 90 15.38 33.39 -12.56
C HIS A 90 16.25 33.27 -13.83
N SER A 91 16.06 32.21 -14.61
CA SER A 91 16.75 31.99 -15.88
C SER A 91 16.38 33.05 -16.92
N LEU A 92 15.08 33.32 -17.08
CA LEU A 92 14.55 34.36 -17.95
C LEU A 92 15.09 35.74 -17.56
N LYS A 93 15.14 36.04 -16.25
CA LYS A 93 15.70 37.31 -15.78
C LYS A 93 17.21 37.39 -16.06
N GLY A 94 17.91 36.27 -15.98
CA GLY A 94 19.30 36.15 -16.38
C GLY A 94 19.55 36.63 -17.81
N SER A 95 18.80 36.10 -18.77
CA SER A 95 18.94 36.48 -20.18
C SER A 95 18.61 37.94 -20.45
N VAL A 96 17.61 38.50 -19.76
CA VAL A 96 17.28 39.94 -19.84
C VAL A 96 18.43 40.81 -19.32
N CYS A 97 19.04 40.46 -18.18
CA CYS A 97 20.16 41.23 -17.64
C CYS A 97 21.40 41.12 -18.54
N ASP A 98 21.65 39.96 -19.14
CA ASP A 98 22.75 39.77 -20.08
C ASP A 98 22.55 40.58 -21.37
N GLY A 99 21.31 40.70 -21.85
CA GLY A 99 20.93 41.59 -22.95
C GLY A 99 21.23 43.06 -22.63
N LEU A 100 20.77 43.55 -21.47
CA LEU A 100 21.02 44.93 -21.02
C LEU A 100 22.52 45.24 -20.87
N LYS A 101 23.30 44.25 -20.41
CA LYS A 101 24.77 44.36 -20.35
C LYS A 101 25.38 44.46 -21.75
N GLY A 102 24.94 43.61 -22.67
CA GLY A 102 25.38 43.62 -24.06
C GLY A 102 25.11 44.96 -24.75
N ASP A 103 23.92 45.53 -24.55
CA ASP A 103 23.57 46.85 -25.05
C ASP A 103 24.47 47.94 -24.46
N TYR A 104 24.67 47.93 -23.14
CA TYR A 104 25.59 48.88 -22.50
C TYR A 104 27.02 48.75 -23.06
N ASP A 105 27.56 47.54 -23.17
CA ASP A 105 28.93 47.33 -23.66
C ASP A 105 29.06 47.78 -25.12
N LYS A 106 28.05 47.53 -25.95
CA LYS A 106 28.00 47.93 -27.36
C LYS A 106 27.96 49.44 -27.56
N TYR A 107 27.08 50.14 -26.84
CA TYR A 107 26.83 51.57 -27.07
C TYR A 107 27.70 52.50 -26.20
N CYS A 108 28.20 52.04 -25.05
CA CYS A 108 28.89 52.90 -24.06
C CYS A 108 30.37 52.57 -23.84
N LYS A 109 30.83 51.35 -24.15
CA LYS A 109 32.24 50.91 -23.96
C LYS A 109 32.97 50.51 -25.25
N GLY A 110 32.29 50.42 -26.39
CA GLY A 110 32.90 50.02 -27.66
C GLY A 110 33.95 51.02 -28.20
N ARG A 111 34.90 50.51 -29.01
CA ARG A 111 35.88 51.34 -29.76
C ARG A 111 35.24 52.28 -30.79
N HIS A 112 33.96 52.05 -31.12
CA HIS A 112 33.15 52.87 -32.01
C HIS A 112 32.04 53.57 -31.22
N LYS A 113 32.41 54.30 -30.17
CA LYS A 113 31.46 55.10 -29.40
C LYS A 113 30.86 56.16 -30.33
N SER A 114 29.59 56.00 -30.71
CA SER A 114 28.91 57.00 -31.53
C SER A 114 28.87 58.33 -30.78
N PRO A 115 29.27 59.46 -31.40
CA PRO A 115 29.27 60.78 -30.76
C PRO A 115 27.87 61.26 -30.35
N SER A 116 26.81 60.56 -30.77
CA SER A 116 25.41 60.82 -30.44
C SER A 116 24.94 60.21 -29.10
N PHE A 117 25.72 59.33 -28.45
CA PHE A 117 25.34 58.75 -27.17
C PHE A 117 25.82 59.62 -26.00
N ASP A 118 24.88 60.38 -25.43
CA ASP A 118 25.13 61.23 -24.29
C ASP A 118 25.54 60.42 -23.05
N LYS A 119 26.42 61.01 -22.23
CA LYS A 119 26.95 60.42 -20.99
C LYS A 119 25.82 60.07 -20.02
N GLU A 120 24.72 60.83 -20.06
CA GLU A 120 23.52 60.59 -19.27
C GLU A 120 22.76 59.32 -19.69
N LEU A 121 22.65 59.06 -21.00
CA LEU A 121 21.98 57.88 -21.52
C LEU A 121 22.74 56.59 -21.12
N CYS A 122 24.07 56.63 -21.22
CA CYS A 122 24.93 55.55 -20.75
C CYS A 122 24.82 55.29 -19.24
N ARG A 123 24.67 56.36 -18.43
CA ARG A 123 24.43 56.23 -16.99
C ARG A 123 23.07 55.58 -16.71
N LYS A 124 22.03 55.95 -17.46
CA LYS A 124 20.69 55.36 -17.34
C LYS A 124 20.68 53.87 -17.70
N MET A 125 21.35 53.47 -18.79
CA MET A 125 21.48 52.07 -19.16
C MET A 125 22.22 51.24 -18.10
N TRP A 126 23.31 51.79 -17.54
CA TRP A 126 24.04 51.14 -16.46
C TRP A 126 23.17 50.96 -15.20
N ASN A 127 22.41 51.99 -14.83
CA ASN A 127 21.48 51.91 -13.70
C ASN A 127 20.38 50.87 -13.92
N ASN A 128 19.84 50.76 -15.14
CA ASN A 128 18.86 49.72 -15.49
C ASN A 128 19.47 48.31 -15.39
N PHE A 129 20.72 48.13 -15.85
CA PHE A 129 21.44 46.87 -15.69
C PHE A 129 21.67 46.51 -14.22
N LEU A 130 22.09 47.48 -13.39
CA LEU A 130 22.26 47.28 -11.95
C LEU A 130 20.94 46.92 -11.26
N ALA A 131 19.83 47.57 -11.63
CA ALA A 131 18.50 47.24 -11.13
C ALA A 131 18.10 45.80 -11.52
N CYS A 132 18.34 45.40 -12.78
CA CYS A 132 18.10 44.03 -13.24
C CYS A 132 18.91 43.00 -12.43
N LEU A 133 20.20 43.27 -12.16
CA LEU A 133 21.03 42.40 -11.33
C LEU A 133 20.54 42.31 -9.89
N ALA A 134 19.99 43.39 -9.32
CA ALA A 134 19.40 43.37 -8.00
C ALA A 134 18.17 42.45 -7.95
N GLU A 135 17.28 42.55 -8.93
CA GLU A 135 16.10 41.68 -9.06
C GLU A 135 16.50 40.20 -9.29
N LYS A 136 17.50 39.93 -10.14
CA LYS A 136 18.03 38.57 -10.33
C LYS A 136 18.58 37.98 -9.03
N ARG A 137 19.30 38.78 -8.24
CA ARG A 137 19.81 38.36 -6.92
C ARG A 137 18.68 38.10 -5.93
N GLN A 138 17.58 38.83 -6.01
CA GLN A 138 16.41 38.58 -5.18
C GLN A 138 15.77 37.24 -5.55
N LEU A 139 15.51 37.00 -6.84
CA LEU A 139 15.01 35.71 -7.34
C LEU A 139 15.91 34.54 -6.95
N ALA A 140 17.24 34.70 -7.00
CA ALA A 140 18.18 33.68 -6.56
C ALA A 140 18.03 33.33 -5.06
N ARG A 141 17.72 34.32 -4.21
CA ARG A 141 17.44 34.07 -2.79
C ARG A 141 16.10 33.35 -2.61
N GLU A 142 15.08 33.73 -3.37
CA GLU A 142 13.77 33.08 -3.35
C GLU A 142 13.87 31.62 -3.82
N VAL A 143 14.60 31.33 -4.90
CA VAL A 143 14.91 29.97 -5.35
C VAL A 143 15.63 29.18 -4.25
N SER A 144 16.64 29.77 -3.60
CA SER A 144 17.37 29.11 -2.51
C SER A 144 16.49 28.83 -1.29
N GLN A 145 15.59 29.76 -0.93
CA GLN A 145 14.63 29.56 0.16
C GLN A 145 13.62 28.48 -0.19
N GLN A 146 13.07 28.51 -1.39
CA GLN A 146 12.10 27.52 -1.86
C GLN A 146 12.73 26.13 -1.96
N SER A 147 13.97 26.03 -2.45
CA SER A 147 14.73 24.77 -2.47
C SER A 147 14.84 24.17 -1.07
N LYS A 148 15.20 24.97 -0.06
CA LYS A 148 15.26 24.49 1.34
C LYS A 148 13.91 24.04 1.90
N ILE A 149 12.81 24.63 1.43
CA ILE A 149 11.46 24.19 1.81
C ILE A 149 11.18 22.84 1.16
N CYS A 150 11.51 22.67 -0.12
CA CYS A 150 11.30 21.41 -0.83
C CYS A 150 12.20 20.28 -0.31
N ASP A 151 13.44 20.59 0.12
CA ASP A 151 14.32 19.63 0.79
C ASP A 151 13.69 19.12 2.11
N LYS A 152 13.05 20.02 2.88
CA LYS A 152 12.35 19.64 4.11
C LYS A 152 11.12 18.79 3.85
N THR A 153 10.37 19.06 2.77
CA THR A 153 9.22 18.23 2.41
C THR A 153 9.66 16.87 1.85
N ASP A 154 10.78 16.80 1.12
CA ASP A 154 11.40 15.52 0.71
C ASP A 154 11.81 14.69 1.93
N ASP A 155 12.49 15.31 2.90
CA ASP A 155 12.83 14.64 4.17
C ASP A 155 11.59 14.14 4.91
N GLN A 156 10.47 14.87 4.84
CA GLN A 156 9.21 14.45 5.44
C GLN A 156 8.59 13.26 4.69
N VAL A 157 8.60 13.27 3.36
CA VAL A 157 8.15 12.14 2.53
C VAL A 157 8.97 10.89 2.85
N ARG A 158 10.29 11.00 3.00
CA ARG A 158 11.15 9.87 3.40
C ARG A 158 10.76 9.32 4.76
N LYS A 159 10.59 10.18 5.77
CA LYS A 159 10.16 9.76 7.11
C LYS A 159 8.79 9.08 7.11
N ASP A 160 7.84 9.61 6.37
CA ASP A 160 6.50 9.04 6.27
C ASP A 160 6.52 7.70 5.52
N THR A 161 7.40 7.57 4.51
CA THR A 161 7.63 6.31 3.80
C THR A 161 8.21 5.25 4.72
N ASP A 162 9.24 5.59 5.50
CA ASP A 162 9.84 4.68 6.49
C ASP A 162 8.82 4.27 7.56
N SER A 163 7.98 5.22 8.02
CA SER A 163 6.92 4.95 8.98
C SER A 163 5.88 3.99 8.41
N TYR A 164 5.43 4.23 7.17
CA TYR A 164 4.51 3.36 6.46
C TYR A 164 5.07 1.94 6.33
N GLN A 165 6.32 1.78 5.87
CA GLN A 165 6.98 0.47 5.76
C GLN A 165 7.05 -0.27 7.09
N ARG A 166 7.38 0.43 8.18
CA ARG A 166 7.41 -0.19 9.52
C ARG A 166 6.04 -0.65 9.97
N ILE A 167 4.98 0.09 9.67
CA ILE A 167 3.61 -0.30 10.01
C ILE A 167 3.17 -1.46 9.12
N GLU A 168 3.47 -1.42 7.81
CA GLU A 168 3.22 -2.50 6.86
C GLU A 168 3.87 -3.80 7.30
N GLU A 169 5.18 -3.79 7.60
CA GLU A 169 5.89 -4.96 8.11
C GLU A 169 5.28 -5.50 9.41
N LYS A 170 4.82 -4.62 10.31
CA LYS A 170 4.12 -5.04 11.54
C LYS A 170 2.79 -5.68 11.21
N CYS A 171 1.98 -5.09 10.33
CA CYS A 171 0.70 -5.63 9.92
C CYS A 171 0.90 -6.99 9.23
N SER A 172 1.87 -7.11 8.31
CA SER A 172 2.20 -8.39 7.66
C SER A 172 2.70 -9.45 8.63
N LYS A 173 3.50 -9.09 9.65
CA LYS A 173 3.91 -10.04 10.71
C LYS A 173 2.71 -10.51 11.53
N MET A 174 1.78 -9.60 11.84
CA MET A 174 0.54 -9.96 12.53
C MET A 174 -0.38 -10.79 11.66
N GLU A 175 -0.52 -10.47 10.38
CA GLU A 175 -1.27 -11.23 9.40
C GLU A 175 -0.71 -12.64 9.27
N HIS A 176 0.61 -12.77 9.13
CA HIS A 176 1.29 -14.06 9.08
C HIS A 176 1.13 -14.84 10.40
N SER A 177 1.13 -14.15 11.55
CA SER A 177 0.87 -14.77 12.85
C SER A 177 -0.59 -15.21 12.99
N ILE A 178 -1.55 -14.42 12.47
CA ILE A 178 -2.96 -14.77 12.41
C ILE A 178 -3.13 -15.97 11.50
N TYR A 179 -2.56 -15.95 10.30
CA TYR A 179 -2.57 -17.06 9.36
C TYR A 179 -2.00 -18.34 9.96
N ASN A 180 -0.82 -18.27 10.59
CA ASN A 180 -0.21 -19.41 11.27
C ASN A 180 -1.03 -19.87 12.48
N SER A 181 -1.59 -18.94 13.26
CA SER A 181 -2.45 -19.27 14.40
C SER A 181 -3.75 -19.91 13.92
N ARG A 182 -4.34 -19.43 12.83
CA ARG A 182 -5.52 -19.96 12.17
C ARG A 182 -5.24 -21.31 11.57
N HIS A 183 -4.11 -21.53 10.91
CA HIS A 183 -3.66 -22.85 10.48
C HIS A 183 -3.39 -23.81 11.64
N GLN A 184 -2.93 -23.32 12.80
CA GLN A 184 -2.79 -24.15 14.01
C GLN A 184 -4.13 -24.38 14.72
N THR A 185 -5.06 -23.43 14.67
CA THR A 185 -6.41 -23.53 15.23
C THR A 185 -7.45 -24.05 14.24
N GLU A 186 -7.14 -24.30 12.96
CA GLU A 186 -8.02 -24.91 11.95
C GLU A 186 -8.25 -26.41 12.22
N LEU A 187 -7.60 -26.96 13.25
CA LEU A 187 -8.05 -28.14 13.98
C LEU A 187 -9.35 -27.91 14.80
N SER A 188 -9.82 -26.66 14.92
CA SER A 188 -11.03 -26.28 15.65
C SER A 188 -11.59 -24.91 15.19
N VAL A 189 -12.74 -24.95 14.51
CA VAL A 189 -13.71 -23.84 14.33
C VAL A 189 -13.64 -23.07 12.99
N ILE A 190 -14.54 -23.52 12.12
CA ILE A 190 -14.98 -23.05 10.80
C ILE A 190 -15.86 -21.80 10.93
N GLN A 191 -15.81 -20.87 9.94
CA GLN A 191 -17.01 -20.36 9.23
C GLN A 191 -16.61 -19.44 8.05
N ASP A 192 -16.21 -20.06 6.93
CA ASP A 192 -16.43 -19.64 5.53
C ASP A 192 -15.34 -20.25 4.63
N ASP A 193 -14.06 -20.07 4.99
CA ASP A 193 -12.95 -20.77 4.31
C ASP A 193 -12.99 -22.27 4.58
N ALA A 194 -13.46 -22.70 5.75
CA ALA A 194 -13.44 -24.12 6.05
C ALA A 194 -14.46 -24.96 5.25
N ILE A 195 -15.41 -24.34 4.54
CA ILE A 195 -16.21 -25.04 3.53
C ILE A 195 -15.42 -25.21 2.22
N LEU A 196 -14.52 -24.27 1.90
CA LEU A 196 -13.54 -24.36 0.81
C LEU A 196 -12.34 -25.24 1.16
N GLU A 197 -12.15 -25.60 2.43
CA GLU A 197 -11.09 -26.53 2.88
C GLU A 197 -11.65 -27.91 3.26
N LYS A 198 -12.98 -28.02 3.41
CA LYS A 198 -13.69 -29.28 3.69
C LYS A 198 -13.27 -30.38 2.70
N PRO A 199 -12.99 -31.62 3.13
CA PRO A 199 -12.72 -32.71 2.19
C PRO A 199 -13.87 -32.84 1.19
N THR A 200 -13.59 -32.98 -0.11
CA THR A 200 -14.61 -33.08 -1.18
C THR A 200 -15.62 -34.20 -0.90
N THR A 201 -15.19 -35.28 -0.25
CA THR A 201 -16.02 -36.41 0.19
C THR A 201 -17.04 -36.08 1.28
N SER A 202 -16.92 -34.94 1.94
CA SER A 202 -17.78 -34.48 3.03
C SER A 202 -18.64 -33.27 2.66
N ILE A 203 -18.57 -32.81 1.40
CA ILE A 203 -19.45 -31.78 0.86
C ILE A 203 -20.85 -32.36 0.71
N THR A 204 -21.84 -31.64 1.23
CA THR A 204 -23.25 -32.06 1.26
C THR A 204 -24.14 -30.95 0.72
N ARG A 205 -25.40 -31.29 0.42
CA ARG A 205 -26.42 -30.31 0.01
C ARG A 205 -26.63 -29.16 0.99
N ASN A 206 -26.40 -29.38 2.29
CA ASN A 206 -26.55 -28.33 3.29
C ASN A 206 -25.48 -27.24 3.15
N ASP A 207 -24.37 -27.53 2.47
CA ASP A 207 -23.28 -26.58 2.21
C ASP A 207 -23.59 -25.64 1.02
N ILE A 208 -24.64 -25.89 0.22
CA ILE A 208 -24.99 -25.11 -0.99
C ILE A 208 -25.17 -23.62 -0.68
N SER A 209 -25.89 -23.28 0.40
CA SER A 209 -26.18 -21.89 0.73
C SER A 209 -24.90 -21.11 1.03
N ALA A 210 -23.99 -21.71 1.80
CA ALA A 210 -22.72 -21.09 2.15
C ALA A 210 -21.76 -21.03 0.95
N LEU A 211 -21.72 -22.08 0.12
CA LEU A 211 -20.93 -22.08 -1.13
C LEU A 211 -21.41 -21.02 -2.12
N ASN A 212 -22.73 -20.80 -2.26
CA ASN A 212 -23.25 -19.71 -3.09
C ASN A 212 -22.82 -18.33 -2.58
N SER A 213 -22.87 -18.11 -1.26
CA SER A 213 -22.40 -16.85 -0.65
C SER A 213 -20.89 -16.64 -0.78
N ALA A 214 -20.10 -17.71 -0.74
CA ALA A 214 -18.66 -17.66 -0.99
C ALA A 214 -18.36 -17.30 -2.46
N VAL A 215 -19.06 -17.94 -3.41
CA VAL A 215 -18.94 -17.63 -4.85
C VAL A 215 -19.29 -16.17 -5.14
N GLN A 216 -20.40 -15.67 -4.61
CA GLN A 216 -20.82 -14.28 -4.86
C GLN A 216 -19.81 -13.25 -4.32
N ARG A 217 -19.26 -13.47 -3.12
CA ARG A 217 -18.23 -12.60 -2.55
C ARG A 217 -16.94 -12.63 -3.38
N ALA A 218 -16.44 -13.83 -3.69
CA ALA A 218 -15.24 -13.99 -4.50
C ALA A 218 -15.39 -13.34 -5.89
N GLN A 219 -16.59 -13.39 -6.51
CA GLN A 219 -16.87 -12.68 -7.76
C GLN A 219 -16.81 -11.15 -7.61
N VAL A 220 -17.36 -10.60 -6.53
CA VAL A 220 -17.34 -9.14 -6.28
C VAL A 220 -15.93 -8.66 -6.00
N GLU A 221 -15.18 -9.37 -5.15
CA GLU A 221 -13.79 -9.06 -4.81
C GLU A 221 -12.88 -9.20 -6.04
N LEU A 222 -13.04 -10.26 -6.84
CA LEU A 222 -12.30 -10.43 -8.09
C LEU A 222 -12.57 -9.29 -9.07
N LYS A 223 -13.84 -8.87 -9.22
CA LYS A 223 -14.19 -7.75 -10.09
C LYS A 223 -13.52 -6.45 -9.64
N GLN A 224 -13.53 -6.16 -8.34
CA GLN A 224 -12.85 -4.98 -7.80
C GLN A 224 -11.33 -5.04 -8.04
N CYS A 225 -10.72 -6.21 -7.84
CA CYS A 225 -9.30 -6.44 -8.09
C CYS A 225 -8.92 -6.19 -9.57
N ILE A 226 -9.74 -6.68 -10.51
CA ILE A 226 -9.56 -6.44 -11.95
C ILE A 226 -9.71 -4.95 -12.29
N ASP A 227 -10.69 -4.25 -11.72
CA ASP A 227 -10.89 -2.82 -11.94
C ASP A 227 -9.70 -1.99 -11.41
N GLU A 228 -9.10 -2.41 -10.29
CA GLU A 228 -7.89 -1.80 -9.74
C GLU A 228 -6.64 -2.07 -10.60
N LEU A 229 -6.48 -3.29 -11.12
CA LEU A 229 -5.44 -3.63 -12.09
C LEU A 229 -5.53 -2.76 -13.36
N ALA A 230 -6.74 -2.54 -13.87
CA ALA A 230 -6.96 -1.69 -15.03
C ALA A 230 -6.49 -0.25 -14.75
N LYS A 231 -6.83 0.32 -13.59
CA LYS A 231 -6.37 1.67 -13.21
C LYS A 231 -4.87 1.75 -13.01
N LEU A 232 -4.25 0.74 -12.40
CA LEU A 232 -2.80 0.69 -12.21
C LEU A 232 -2.05 0.56 -13.54
N SER A 233 -2.58 -0.23 -14.48
CA SER A 233 -1.98 -0.39 -15.81
C SER A 233 -2.10 0.89 -16.65
N GLU A 234 -3.23 1.58 -16.60
CA GLU A 234 -3.42 2.91 -17.23
C GLU A 234 -2.42 3.93 -16.68
N ARG A 235 -2.29 4.01 -15.34
CA ARG A 235 -1.35 4.93 -14.69
C ARG A 235 0.11 4.62 -15.02
N LEU A 236 0.44 3.34 -15.20
CA LEU A 236 1.78 2.91 -15.64
C LEU A 236 2.04 3.29 -17.10
N ALA A 237 1.03 3.18 -17.98
CA ALA A 237 1.13 3.61 -19.36
C ALA A 237 1.38 5.13 -19.46
N GLU A 238 0.63 5.93 -18.70
CA GLU A 238 0.83 7.38 -18.63
C GLU A 238 2.26 7.75 -18.17
N LYS A 239 2.81 7.02 -17.20
CA LYS A 239 4.19 7.24 -16.73
C LYS A 239 5.24 6.87 -17.77
N ASN A 240 5.04 5.79 -18.51
CA ASN A 240 5.93 5.42 -19.61
C ASN A 240 5.93 6.46 -20.73
N GLU A 241 4.76 7.04 -21.04
CA GLU A 241 4.64 8.14 -22.00
C GLU A 241 5.41 9.38 -21.51
N GLN A 242 5.25 9.78 -20.24
CA GLN A 242 6.02 10.88 -19.64
C GLN A 242 7.55 10.64 -19.68
N ILE A 243 8.00 9.39 -19.46
CA ILE A 243 9.41 9.01 -19.56
C ILE A 243 9.90 9.12 -21.02
N SER A 244 9.11 8.64 -21.98
CA SER A 244 9.42 8.73 -23.40
C SER A 244 9.58 10.18 -23.85
N ASP A 245 8.60 11.04 -23.51
CA ASP A 245 8.61 12.47 -23.82
C ASP A 245 9.83 13.20 -23.25
N LEU A 246 10.20 12.89 -22.01
CA LEU A 246 11.37 13.50 -21.37
C LEU A 246 12.68 13.00 -21.97
N SER A 247 12.76 11.71 -22.31
CA SER A 247 13.91 11.11 -22.99
C SER A 247 14.12 11.73 -24.37
N GLU A 248 13.03 11.97 -25.11
CA GLU A 248 13.07 12.66 -26.39
C GLU A 248 13.53 14.12 -26.22
N LYS A 249 12.98 14.85 -25.25
CA LYS A 249 13.42 16.21 -24.92
C LYS A 249 14.92 16.26 -24.62
N ILE A 250 15.43 15.35 -23.77
CA ILE A 250 16.87 15.25 -23.46
C ILE A 250 17.67 15.04 -24.75
N SER A 251 17.26 14.10 -25.59
CA SER A 251 17.92 13.81 -26.87
C SER A 251 17.95 15.04 -27.78
N GLN A 252 16.84 15.78 -27.88
CA GLN A 252 16.78 17.03 -28.65
C GLN A 252 17.73 18.11 -28.09
N PHE A 253 17.83 18.25 -26.77
CA PHE A 253 18.75 19.18 -26.13
C PHE A 253 20.23 18.76 -26.29
N GLU A 254 20.51 17.46 -26.26
CA GLU A 254 21.85 16.91 -26.52
C GLU A 254 22.27 17.12 -27.98
N VAL A 255 21.37 16.93 -28.95
CA VAL A 255 21.64 17.25 -30.36
C VAL A 255 21.90 18.76 -30.53
N LYS A 256 21.12 19.63 -29.88
CA LYS A 256 21.36 21.10 -29.87
C LYS A 256 22.71 21.47 -29.26
N LYS A 257 23.18 20.73 -28.24
CA LYS A 257 24.51 20.88 -27.62
C LYS A 257 25.64 20.51 -28.59
N VAL A 258 25.43 19.53 -29.47
CA VAL A 258 26.42 19.08 -30.48
C VAL A 258 26.39 19.95 -31.76
N GLY A 259 25.23 20.49 -32.14
CA GLY A 259 25.01 21.24 -33.39
C GLY A 259 25.59 22.67 -33.43
N LYS A 260 25.89 23.30 -32.29
CA LYS A 260 26.54 24.62 -32.24
C LYS A 260 28.08 24.49 -32.37
N LYS A 261 28.57 24.13 -33.56
CA LYS A 261 29.96 24.49 -33.95
C LYS A 261 29.97 25.95 -34.37
N GLY A 262 30.39 26.83 -33.47
CA GLY A 262 30.60 28.24 -33.80
C GLY A 262 31.67 28.43 -34.89
N ILE A 263 31.53 29.49 -35.67
CA ILE A 263 32.36 29.92 -36.82
C ILE A 263 33.88 30.02 -36.50
N PHE A 264 34.28 29.86 -35.23
CA PHE A 264 35.68 29.94 -34.76
C PHE A 264 36.16 28.72 -33.95
N GLY A 265 35.59 27.53 -34.15
CA GLY A 265 36.17 26.26 -33.67
C GLY A 265 36.23 26.04 -32.15
N LYS A 266 35.70 26.96 -31.33
CA LYS A 266 35.51 26.75 -29.88
C LYS A 266 34.09 26.26 -29.61
N LYS A 267 33.98 25.08 -28.96
CA LYS A 267 32.73 24.60 -28.34
C LYS A 267 32.32 25.63 -27.28
N VAL A 268 31.37 26.50 -27.61
CA VAL A 268 30.70 27.31 -26.57
C VAL A 268 29.77 26.34 -25.85
N LEU A 269 30.20 25.80 -24.72
CA LEU A 269 29.30 25.12 -23.80
C LEU A 269 28.33 26.18 -23.28
N ASP A 270 27.10 26.17 -23.78
CA ASP A 270 26.01 26.95 -23.21
C ASP A 270 25.69 26.34 -21.84
N GLU A 271 26.17 26.95 -20.74
CA GLU A 271 25.89 26.49 -19.36
C GLU A 271 24.38 26.36 -19.10
N SER A 272 23.57 27.15 -19.81
CA SER A 272 22.10 27.05 -19.81
C SER A 272 21.57 25.74 -20.40
N ILE A 273 22.22 25.15 -21.41
CA ILE A 273 21.80 23.86 -21.99
C ILE A 273 22.26 22.73 -21.09
N SER A 274 23.44 22.84 -20.47
CA SER A 274 23.93 21.82 -19.54
C SER A 274 23.09 21.73 -18.27
N SER A 275 22.62 22.86 -17.75
CA SER A 275 21.71 22.90 -16.59
C SER A 275 20.33 22.32 -16.92
N GLN A 276 19.75 22.66 -18.07
CA GLN A 276 18.49 22.07 -18.54
C GLN A 276 18.57 20.55 -18.74
N ILE A 277 19.66 20.04 -19.33
CA ILE A 277 19.89 18.59 -19.45
C ILE A 277 19.99 17.94 -18.07
N SER A 278 20.66 18.58 -17.10
CA SER A 278 20.77 18.06 -15.74
C SER A 278 19.41 17.99 -15.03
N GLU A 279 18.56 19.01 -15.19
CA GLU A 279 17.21 19.06 -14.62
C GLU A 279 16.27 18.03 -15.26
N LEU A 280 16.36 17.85 -16.58
CA LEU A 280 15.60 16.81 -17.27
C LEU A 280 16.05 15.40 -16.85
N ASN A 281 17.36 15.20 -16.65
CA ASN A 281 17.90 13.93 -16.17
C ASN A 281 17.49 13.63 -14.72
N SER A 282 17.42 14.63 -13.83
CA SER A 282 16.91 14.41 -12.47
C SER A 282 15.44 14.01 -12.49
N ARG A 283 14.62 14.72 -13.28
CA ARG A 283 13.18 14.41 -13.45
C ARG A 283 12.95 13.03 -14.10
N LEU A 284 13.79 12.63 -15.04
CA LEU A 284 13.77 11.29 -15.65
C LEU A 284 14.16 10.21 -14.62
N SER A 285 15.14 10.48 -13.76
CA SER A 285 15.51 9.59 -12.66
C SER A 285 14.34 9.39 -11.70
N GLU A 286 13.67 10.46 -11.29
CA GLU A 286 12.48 10.42 -10.45
C GLU A 286 11.36 9.60 -11.07
N LEU A 287 10.98 9.86 -12.34
CA LEU A 287 9.94 9.08 -13.02
C LEU A 287 10.26 7.60 -13.14
N ASN A 288 11.53 7.24 -13.39
CA ASN A 288 11.96 5.84 -13.40
C ASN A 288 11.81 5.18 -12.01
N THR A 289 11.98 5.92 -10.92
CA THR A 289 11.71 5.37 -9.57
C THR A 289 10.22 5.15 -9.35
N HIS A 290 9.36 6.07 -9.78
CA HIS A 290 7.91 5.92 -9.72
C HIS A 290 7.39 4.77 -10.58
N GLU A 291 7.89 4.61 -11.80
CA GLU A 291 7.55 3.51 -12.70
C GLU A 291 7.89 2.15 -12.07
N LYS A 292 9.07 2.02 -11.45
CA LYS A 292 9.45 0.82 -10.70
C LYS A 292 8.52 0.55 -9.53
N GLY A 293 8.08 1.58 -8.82
CA GLY A 293 7.10 1.47 -7.75
C GLY A 293 5.74 0.96 -8.26
N LEU A 294 5.22 1.54 -9.34
CA LEU A 294 3.97 1.13 -9.97
C LEU A 294 4.03 -0.30 -10.51
N LYS A 295 5.14 -0.71 -11.14
CA LYS A 295 5.36 -2.10 -11.58
C LYS A 295 5.24 -3.09 -10.42
N LYS A 296 5.82 -2.76 -9.26
CA LYS A 296 5.72 -3.61 -8.07
C LYS A 296 4.30 -3.70 -7.54
N LEU A 297 3.58 -2.58 -7.48
CA LEU A 297 2.18 -2.56 -7.07
C LEU A 297 1.30 -3.39 -8.01
N LEU A 298 1.51 -3.26 -9.32
CA LEU A 298 0.79 -4.03 -10.33
C LEU A 298 1.04 -5.53 -10.17
N LEU A 299 2.29 -5.96 -9.98
CA LEU A 299 2.63 -7.36 -9.71
C LEU A 299 2.01 -7.89 -8.41
N SER A 300 1.88 -7.04 -7.39
CA SER A 300 1.22 -7.41 -6.13
C SER A 300 -0.28 -7.61 -6.35
N GLN A 301 -0.93 -6.68 -7.04
CA GLN A 301 -2.36 -6.74 -7.35
C GLN A 301 -2.67 -7.94 -8.26
N GLU A 302 -1.81 -8.25 -9.24
CA GLU A 302 -1.97 -9.43 -10.10
C GLU A 302 -1.94 -10.74 -9.30
N LYS A 303 -1.06 -10.83 -8.29
CA LYS A 303 -1.00 -12.00 -7.41
C LYS A 303 -2.28 -12.12 -6.57
N GLU A 304 -2.79 -11.01 -6.05
CA GLU A 304 -4.04 -10.98 -5.30
C GLU A 304 -5.22 -11.44 -6.16
N CYS A 305 -5.34 -10.93 -7.39
CA CYS A 305 -6.42 -11.32 -8.29
C CYS A 305 -6.33 -12.82 -8.64
N ARG A 306 -5.13 -13.37 -8.89
CA ARG A 306 -4.94 -14.81 -9.12
C ARG A 306 -5.38 -15.66 -7.92
N VAL A 307 -5.08 -15.23 -6.70
CA VAL A 307 -5.56 -15.90 -5.49
C VAL A 307 -7.09 -15.86 -5.43
N LEU A 308 -7.73 -14.74 -5.79
CA LEU A 308 -9.19 -14.65 -5.84
C LEU A 308 -9.80 -15.51 -6.96
N GLU A 309 -9.17 -15.60 -8.13
CA GLU A 309 -9.57 -16.49 -9.23
C GLU A 309 -9.55 -17.95 -8.79
N THR A 310 -8.44 -18.41 -8.20
CA THR A 310 -8.33 -19.78 -7.70
C THR A 310 -9.34 -20.08 -6.59
N LYS A 311 -9.58 -19.14 -5.67
CA LYS A 311 -10.64 -19.27 -4.66
C LYS A 311 -12.03 -19.41 -5.29
N LEU A 312 -12.31 -18.63 -6.33
CA LEU A 312 -13.57 -18.68 -7.06
C LEU A 312 -13.75 -20.01 -7.81
N GLU A 313 -12.71 -20.51 -8.48
CA GLU A 313 -12.71 -21.84 -9.11
C GLU A 313 -13.02 -22.94 -8.10
N VAL A 314 -12.29 -22.97 -6.98
CA VAL A 314 -12.51 -23.97 -5.92
C VAL A 314 -13.92 -23.87 -5.34
N ALA A 315 -14.43 -22.66 -5.13
CA ALA A 315 -15.79 -22.45 -4.64
C ALA A 315 -16.86 -22.94 -5.61
N THR A 316 -16.68 -22.68 -6.90
CA THR A 316 -17.62 -23.10 -7.96
C THR A 316 -17.59 -24.60 -8.21
N GLU A 317 -16.41 -25.22 -8.21
CA GLU A 317 -16.26 -26.67 -8.31
C GLU A 317 -16.97 -27.36 -7.14
N ARG A 318 -16.72 -26.91 -5.91
CA ARG A 318 -17.36 -27.45 -4.71
C ARG A 318 -18.87 -27.24 -4.68
N LEU A 319 -19.33 -26.09 -5.15
CA LEU A 319 -20.76 -25.84 -5.35
C LEU A 319 -21.38 -26.82 -6.35
N SER A 320 -20.66 -27.15 -7.43
CA SER A 320 -21.12 -28.14 -8.41
C SER A 320 -21.23 -29.54 -7.81
N LEU A 321 -20.27 -29.95 -6.97
CA LEU A 321 -20.28 -31.22 -6.22
C LEU A 321 -21.44 -31.28 -5.20
N ALA A 322 -21.69 -30.17 -4.50
CA ALA A 322 -22.81 -30.04 -3.57
C ALA A 322 -24.18 -30.10 -4.28
N LYS A 323 -24.25 -29.63 -5.54
CA LYS A 323 -25.46 -29.68 -6.38
C LYS A 323 -25.69 -31.06 -7.01
N SER A 324 -24.62 -31.74 -7.43
CA SER A 324 -24.66 -33.06 -8.08
C SER A 324 -24.88 -34.21 -7.08
N SER A 325 -24.78 -33.95 -5.78
CA SER A 325 -25.08 -34.92 -4.72
C SER A 325 -26.60 -35.14 -4.55
N THR A 326 -27.20 -35.84 -5.52
CA THR A 326 -28.45 -36.66 -5.47
C THR A 326 -28.43 -37.63 -6.65
N SER A 327 -28.72 -38.93 -6.57
CA SER A 327 -29.48 -39.73 -5.62
C SER A 327 -28.85 -41.13 -5.49
N THR A 328 -28.45 -41.52 -4.29
CA THR A 328 -28.57 -42.93 -3.91
C THR A 328 -29.53 -42.96 -2.74
N SER A 329 -30.81 -42.82 -3.06
CA SER A 329 -31.86 -43.44 -2.26
C SER A 329 -31.70 -44.96 -2.42
N HIS A 330 -30.67 -45.53 -1.79
CA HIS A 330 -30.65 -46.94 -1.46
C HIS A 330 -31.09 -47.07 -0.02
N GLY A 331 -32.10 -47.90 0.16
CA GLY A 331 -32.90 -47.96 1.36
C GLY A 331 -32.08 -48.06 2.62
N THR A 332 -32.62 -47.46 3.66
CA THR A 332 -32.56 -47.93 5.03
C THR A 332 -33.01 -49.40 5.10
N ARG A 333 -32.13 -50.31 4.65
CA ARG A 333 -32.14 -51.73 4.97
C ARG A 333 -30.69 -52.20 5.06
N GLY A 334 -30.08 -51.84 6.19
CA GLY A 334 -29.01 -52.61 6.85
C GLY A 334 -27.78 -52.99 6.02
N SER A 335 -26.94 -52.03 5.63
CA SER A 335 -25.53 -52.34 5.38
C SER A 335 -24.72 -52.08 6.66
N THR A 336 -24.69 -53.08 7.53
CA THR A 336 -23.59 -53.21 8.50
C THR A 336 -22.29 -53.27 7.69
N GLY A 337 -21.57 -52.15 7.63
CA GLY A 337 -20.31 -52.03 6.90
C GLY A 337 -19.32 -53.11 7.30
N CYS A 338 -18.46 -53.51 6.36
CA CYS A 338 -17.46 -54.57 6.52
C CYS A 338 -16.55 -54.37 7.75
N PHE A 339 -16.37 -53.12 8.21
CA PHE A 339 -15.68 -52.80 9.47
C PHE A 339 -16.44 -53.23 10.74
N GLY A 340 -17.77 -53.16 10.73
CA GLY A 340 -18.62 -53.65 11.83
C GLY A 340 -18.64 -55.18 11.91
N ARG A 341 -18.51 -55.88 10.77
CA ARG A 341 -18.36 -57.35 10.75
C ARG A 341 -16.98 -57.78 11.21
N PHE A 342 -15.93 -57.05 10.83
CA PHE A 342 -14.57 -57.32 11.28
C PHE A 342 -14.41 -57.08 12.80
N THR A 343 -14.86 -55.95 13.32
CA THR A 343 -14.80 -55.66 14.77
C THR A 343 -15.65 -56.62 15.60
N ARG A 344 -16.85 -57.01 15.11
CA ARG A 344 -17.70 -58.02 15.78
C ARG A 344 -17.13 -59.44 15.67
N PHE A 345 -16.39 -59.76 14.60
CA PHE A 345 -15.63 -61.01 14.48
C PHE A 345 -14.46 -61.00 15.45
N VAL A 346 -13.60 -59.97 15.44
CA VAL A 346 -12.46 -59.82 16.36
C VAL A 346 -12.92 -59.85 17.82
N LEU A 347 -13.99 -59.14 18.18
CA LEU A 347 -14.57 -59.21 19.54
C LEU A 347 -15.06 -60.61 19.91
N ARG A 348 -15.65 -61.37 18.97
CA ARG A 348 -16.06 -62.76 19.21
C ARG A 348 -14.85 -63.69 19.34
N THR A 349 -13.80 -63.49 18.56
CA THR A 349 -12.57 -64.29 18.61
C THR A 349 -11.81 -64.00 19.90
N CYS A 350 -11.63 -62.73 20.26
CA CYS A 350 -11.03 -62.32 21.54
C CYS A 350 -11.83 -62.82 22.74
N ARG A 351 -13.18 -62.79 22.69
CA ARG A 351 -14.02 -63.33 23.78
C ARG A 351 -13.95 -64.86 23.88
N ARG A 352 -13.81 -65.58 22.76
CA ARG A 352 -13.61 -67.04 22.76
C ARG A 352 -12.22 -67.44 23.26
N VAL A 353 -11.19 -66.66 22.95
CA VAL A 353 -9.82 -66.87 23.45
C VAL A 353 -9.74 -66.54 24.94
N ALA A 354 -10.30 -65.41 25.39
CA ALA A 354 -10.36 -65.04 26.81
C ALA A 354 -11.16 -66.05 27.65
N ASN A 355 -12.26 -66.60 27.11
CA ASN A 355 -13.02 -67.66 27.77
C ASN A 355 -12.30 -69.03 27.78
N ARG A 356 -11.33 -69.29 26.89
CA ARG A 356 -10.49 -70.50 26.95
C ARG A 356 -9.38 -70.36 27.99
N PHE A 357 -8.82 -69.16 28.16
CA PHE A 357 -7.82 -68.90 29.21
C PHE A 357 -8.43 -68.89 30.62
N THR A 358 -9.65 -68.38 30.79
CA THR A 358 -10.32 -68.38 32.11
C THR A 358 -10.91 -69.73 32.51
N ARG A 359 -11.36 -70.57 31.56
CA ARG A 359 -11.86 -71.94 31.89
C ARG A 359 -10.79 -72.95 32.27
N ASN A 360 -9.53 -72.73 31.91
CA ASN A 360 -8.43 -73.63 32.29
C ASN A 360 -7.83 -73.28 33.66
N VAL A 361 -7.96 -72.04 34.13
CA VAL A 361 -7.45 -71.64 35.45
C VAL A 361 -8.35 -72.16 36.59
N ASP A 362 -9.67 -72.23 36.40
CA ASP A 362 -10.59 -72.75 37.43
C ASP A 362 -10.62 -74.29 37.56
N LYS A 363 -10.02 -75.02 36.60
CA LYS A 363 -9.90 -76.49 36.70
C LYS A 363 -8.62 -76.94 37.42
N ASP A 364 -7.53 -76.18 37.36
CA ASP A 364 -6.29 -76.53 38.08
C ASP A 364 -6.34 -76.17 39.57
N CYS A 365 -7.12 -75.17 39.99
CA CYS A 365 -7.28 -74.85 41.41
C CYS A 365 -8.16 -75.85 42.19
N ASN A 366 -8.99 -76.66 41.52
CA ASN A 366 -9.85 -77.65 42.20
C ASN A 366 -9.21 -79.04 42.34
N ASN A 367 -8.15 -79.34 41.58
CA ASN A 367 -7.41 -80.60 41.71
C ASN A 367 -6.28 -80.54 42.76
N MET A 368 -5.76 -79.36 43.12
CA MET A 368 -4.77 -79.23 44.20
C MET A 368 -5.37 -79.25 45.62
N ARG A 369 -6.70 -79.17 45.79
CA ARG A 369 -7.35 -79.19 47.12
C ARG A 369 -7.83 -80.59 47.55
N ARG A 370 -7.73 -81.60 46.69
CA ARG A 370 -8.18 -82.98 46.98
C ARG A 370 -7.06 -83.99 47.29
N THR A 371 -5.80 -83.58 47.22
CA THR A 371 -4.60 -84.42 47.49
C THR A 371 -3.85 -84.04 48.78
N ARG A 372 -4.46 -83.25 49.68
CA ARG A 372 -3.86 -82.86 50.97
C ARG A 372 -4.63 -83.33 52.21
N SER A 373 -5.46 -84.37 52.05
CA SER A 373 -6.20 -84.99 53.15
C SER A 373 -6.17 -86.52 53.00
N ARG A 374 -4.96 -87.08 53.03
CA ARG A 374 -4.68 -88.46 53.42
C ARG A 374 -3.18 -88.57 53.73
N THR A 375 -2.88 -89.28 54.81
CA THR A 375 -1.56 -89.70 55.34
C THR A 375 -0.68 -88.65 56.04
N SER A 376 -0.95 -88.46 57.33
CA SER A 376 -0.01 -88.69 58.47
C SER A 376 -0.79 -88.44 59.78
N GLU A 377 -1.31 -89.47 60.46
CA GLU A 377 -0.61 -90.31 61.47
C GLU A 377 -0.08 -89.47 62.64
N THR A 378 -0.79 -89.47 63.78
CA THR A 378 -0.46 -90.27 64.98
C THR A 378 0.91 -89.94 65.57
N GLN A 379 0.91 -89.28 66.74
CA GLN A 379 1.52 -89.73 68.00
C GLN A 379 1.82 -88.53 68.93
N PHE A 380 1.37 -88.69 70.17
CA PHE A 380 1.57 -87.89 71.40
C PHE A 380 0.88 -86.52 71.52
#